data_AF-A0A087BHL5-F1
#
_entry.id   AF-A0A087BHL5-F1
#
_cell.length_a   1.000
_cell.length_b   1.000
_cell.length_c   1.000
_cell.angle_alpha   90.00
_cell.angle_beta   90.00
_cell.angle_gamma   90.00
#
_symmetry.space_group_name_H-M   'P 1'
#
loop_
_entity.id
_entity.type
_entity.pdbx_description
1 polymer ?
#
loop_
_entity_poly.entity_id
_entity_poly.type
_entity_poly.pdbx_seq_one_letter_code
_entity_poly.pdbx_strand_id
1 'polypeptide(L)'
;MAISIIDINVKSLIPNPNNPRKDVGDVTELADSIKEQGLQQALVVTPDHEEHGERCYRVVIGHRRLAACRLAGIERVPCVVRELDARTERELMLVENCQRSDLTPLEEADGYQGLLDLGAGVGELASKTGRSESFVRGRLRIARIPADVRAKSNSFAQLSLSQLDELAEFEDRPDMMAELASMAGTKNWDWKLGQLRSRMRVEDWQKRMRQVLDGLGLVVDPGPSIWTTPAGYRYYNTWSGEPDEFKQWYGRWREKNPYGEPVIRFSERNVLCFSQMSPEEIAKRDADSEQRERRNAEDRALLVKRQDFDALARGLRAEWVKTHAAGFNGGQLRKANTRLSLLALTGTNLCDGLIAGAEWDNLDHVLDAYNLLTTTPLPCDDKRDREMWREQNLAELRRRQHVEGAANRELLLTLCAQLETLIKPGTWADERDIDLAQTYYQELADLGYPVSDEENKALKGEYLPEDDEAE
;
A
#
# COMPACT_ATOMS: atom_id res chain seq x y z
N MET A 1 -67.64 13.22 21.47
CA MET A 1 -68.23 13.41 20.13
C MET A 1 -68.74 12.06 19.66
N ALA A 2 -69.98 11.98 19.19
CA ALA A 2 -70.51 10.73 18.65
C ALA A 2 -69.73 10.35 17.38
N ILE A 3 -69.10 9.18 17.37
CA ILE A 3 -68.40 8.64 16.21
C ILE A 3 -69.46 8.04 15.29
N SER A 4 -69.83 8.74 14.22
CA SER A 4 -70.72 8.19 13.19
C SER A 4 -69.90 7.34 12.23
N ILE A 5 -70.24 6.05 12.13
CA ILE A 5 -69.67 5.12 11.13
C ILE A 5 -70.61 5.11 9.93
N ILE A 6 -70.06 5.32 8.73
CA ILE A 6 -70.80 5.24 7.47
C ILE A 6 -70.12 4.24 6.53
N ASP A 7 -70.91 3.49 5.76
CA ASP A 7 -70.38 2.57 4.75
C ASP A 7 -70.05 3.32 3.46
N ILE A 8 -68.78 3.31 3.06
CA ILE A 8 -68.27 4.00 1.87
C ILE A 8 -67.88 2.97 0.82
N ASN A 9 -68.15 3.26 -0.46
CA ASN A 9 -67.72 2.42 -1.57
C ASN A 9 -66.18 2.37 -1.62
N VAL A 10 -65.60 1.18 -1.71
CA VAL A 10 -64.14 1.00 -1.75
C VAL A 10 -63.49 1.72 -2.93
N LYS A 11 -64.23 1.93 -4.04
CA LYS A 11 -63.76 2.70 -5.20
C LYS A 11 -63.59 4.19 -4.90
N SER A 12 -64.39 4.74 -3.98
CA SER A 12 -64.32 6.14 -3.54
C SER A 12 -63.26 6.36 -2.44
N LEU A 13 -62.54 5.31 -2.02
CA LEU A 13 -61.48 5.38 -1.02
C LEU A 13 -60.10 5.45 -1.69
N ILE A 14 -59.38 6.53 -1.45
CA ILE A 14 -58.07 6.82 -2.04
C ILE A 14 -56.98 6.62 -0.98
N PRO A 15 -55.94 5.82 -1.24
CA PRO A 15 -54.78 5.72 -0.36
C PRO A 15 -54.09 7.07 -0.21
N ASN A 16 -53.65 7.44 0.99
CA ASN A 16 -52.96 8.71 1.16
C ASN A 16 -51.53 8.63 0.60
N PRO A 17 -51.13 9.52 -0.33
CA PRO A 17 -49.77 9.54 -0.87
C PRO A 17 -48.69 9.88 0.17
N ASN A 18 -49.08 10.48 1.29
CA ASN A 18 -48.19 10.84 2.40
C ASN A 18 -48.13 9.77 3.50
N ASN A 19 -48.56 8.52 3.24
CA ASN A 19 -48.40 7.44 4.21
C ASN A 19 -46.92 7.21 4.53
N PRO A 20 -46.48 7.35 5.79
CA PRO A 20 -45.09 7.10 6.17
C PRO A 20 -44.64 5.69 5.79
N ARG A 21 -45.55 4.71 5.89
CA ARG A 21 -45.33 3.33 5.43
C ARG A 21 -45.66 3.22 3.94
N LYS A 22 -44.65 3.02 3.10
CA LYS A 22 -44.83 2.93 1.64
C LYS A 22 -45.31 1.56 1.19
N ASP A 23 -44.86 0.50 1.85
CA ASP A 23 -45.26 -0.88 1.56
C ASP A 23 -46.23 -1.43 2.61
N VAL A 24 -47.43 -1.80 2.18
CA VAL A 24 -48.45 -2.43 3.04
C VAL A 24 -48.17 -3.91 3.31
N GLY A 25 -47.20 -4.52 2.63
CA GLY A 25 -46.81 -5.93 2.77
C GLY A 25 -47.86 -6.90 2.24
N ASP A 26 -47.68 -8.19 2.55
CA ASP A 26 -48.69 -9.19 2.23
C ASP A 26 -49.96 -9.01 3.09
N VAL A 27 -51.10 -8.95 2.41
CA VAL A 27 -52.44 -8.78 2.98
C VAL A 27 -53.38 -9.94 2.62
N THR A 28 -52.86 -11.03 2.05
CA THR A 28 -53.66 -12.18 1.58
C THR A 28 -54.45 -12.82 2.72
N GLU A 29 -53.79 -13.16 3.83
CA GLU A 29 -54.46 -13.73 5.02
C GLU A 29 -55.51 -12.77 5.60
N LEU A 30 -55.20 -11.46 5.61
CA LEU A 30 -56.15 -10.45 6.07
C LEU A 30 -57.36 -10.33 5.12
N ALA A 31 -57.15 -10.48 3.81
CA ALA A 31 -58.22 -10.45 2.82
C ALA A 31 -59.14 -11.68 2.95
N ASP A 32 -58.58 -12.87 3.19
CA ASP A 32 -59.35 -14.09 3.40
C ASP A 32 -60.17 -14.00 4.70
N SER A 33 -59.57 -13.52 5.79
CA SER A 33 -60.30 -13.25 7.04
C SER A 33 -61.43 -12.23 6.84
N ILE A 34 -61.17 -11.16 6.06
CA ILE A 34 -62.17 -10.14 5.75
C ILE A 34 -63.31 -10.69 4.88
N LYS A 35 -63.05 -11.64 3.96
CA LYS A 35 -64.10 -12.33 3.19
C LYS A 35 -65.02 -13.16 4.09
N GLU A 36 -64.45 -13.84 5.08
CA GLU A 36 -65.21 -14.72 5.97
C GLU A 36 -65.99 -13.96 7.05
N GLN A 37 -65.36 -12.94 7.65
CA GLN A 37 -65.85 -12.31 8.89
C GLN A 37 -66.22 -10.84 8.71
N GLY A 38 -66.00 -10.27 7.52
CA GLY A 38 -66.16 -8.83 7.28
C GLY A 38 -65.09 -7.97 7.96
N LEU A 39 -65.13 -6.66 7.71
CA LEU A 39 -64.18 -5.73 8.30
C LEU A 39 -64.59 -5.35 9.74
N GLN A 40 -63.86 -5.88 10.72
CA GLN A 40 -64.17 -5.70 12.15
C GLN A 40 -63.88 -4.29 12.69
N GLN A 41 -62.89 -3.61 12.12
CA GLN A 41 -62.50 -2.26 12.54
C GLN A 41 -62.66 -1.28 11.39
N ALA A 42 -63.45 -0.23 11.60
CA ALA A 42 -63.68 0.82 10.62
C ALA A 42 -62.38 1.54 10.21
N LEU A 43 -62.31 2.00 8.96
CA LEU A 43 -61.24 2.86 8.47
C LEU A 43 -61.44 4.29 8.97
N VAL A 44 -60.38 5.05 9.15
CA VAL A 44 -60.49 6.50 9.39
C VAL A 44 -60.14 7.21 8.10
N VAL A 45 -61.05 8.06 7.61
CA VAL A 45 -60.93 8.72 6.31
C VAL A 45 -61.21 10.21 6.45
N THR A 46 -60.66 11.00 5.54
CA THR A 46 -60.94 12.43 5.42
C THR A 46 -61.47 12.77 4.03
N PRO A 47 -62.40 13.74 3.88
CA PRO A 47 -62.84 14.16 2.55
C PRO A 47 -61.68 14.65 1.67
N ASP A 48 -61.67 14.26 0.39
CA ASP A 48 -60.59 14.62 -0.55
C ASP A 48 -61.11 15.52 -1.68
N HIS A 49 -61.79 14.94 -2.67
CA HIS A 49 -62.40 15.64 -3.79
C HIS A 49 -63.75 15.00 -4.16
N GLU A 50 -64.49 15.61 -5.09
CA GLU A 50 -65.68 15.00 -5.69
C GLU A 50 -65.36 14.54 -7.13
N GLU A 51 -65.73 13.31 -7.46
CA GLU A 51 -65.51 12.71 -8.77
C GLU A 51 -66.84 12.12 -9.28
N HIS A 52 -67.26 12.49 -10.49
CA HIS A 52 -68.53 12.02 -11.09
C HIS A 52 -69.78 12.23 -10.22
N GLY A 53 -69.79 13.26 -9.34
CA GLY A 53 -70.88 13.53 -8.41
C GLY A 53 -70.86 12.69 -7.14
N GLU A 54 -69.81 11.89 -6.92
CA GLU A 54 -69.58 11.14 -5.70
C GLU A 54 -68.42 11.73 -4.90
N ARG A 55 -68.55 11.80 -3.57
CA ARG A 55 -67.49 12.28 -2.68
C ARG A 55 -66.43 11.19 -2.50
N CYS A 56 -65.20 11.49 -2.89
CA CYS A 56 -64.03 10.67 -2.62
C CYS A 56 -63.44 11.00 -1.25
N TYR A 57 -62.86 9.99 -0.61
CA TYR A 57 -62.26 10.11 0.71
C TYR A 57 -60.85 9.55 0.69
N ARG A 58 -59.93 10.27 1.32
CA ARG A 58 -58.56 9.84 1.52
C ARG A 58 -58.44 9.05 2.83
N VAL A 59 -57.81 7.88 2.76
CA VAL A 59 -57.64 7.01 3.93
C VAL A 59 -56.50 7.52 4.80
N VAL A 60 -56.77 7.70 6.09
CA VAL A 60 -55.80 8.19 7.08
C VAL A 60 -55.30 7.02 7.93
N ILE A 61 -56.20 6.20 8.49
CA ILE A 61 -55.85 4.99 9.24
C ILE A 61 -56.50 3.77 8.59
N GLY A 62 -55.72 2.69 8.45
CA GLY A 62 -56.21 1.41 7.93
C GLY A 62 -55.78 1.08 6.49
N HIS A 63 -54.66 1.61 6.03
CA HIS A 63 -54.12 1.34 4.68
C HIS A 63 -54.01 -0.16 4.34
N ARG A 64 -53.50 -0.98 5.27
CA ARG A 64 -53.47 -2.45 5.11
C ARG A 64 -54.86 -3.07 4.97
N ARG A 65 -55.84 -2.56 5.73
CA ARG A 65 -57.24 -3.01 5.68
C ARG A 65 -57.90 -2.61 4.35
N LEU A 66 -57.65 -1.39 3.86
CA LEU A 66 -58.12 -0.98 2.53
C LEU A 66 -57.58 -1.90 1.43
N ALA A 67 -56.28 -2.18 1.45
CA ALA A 67 -55.65 -3.08 0.48
C ALA A 67 -56.27 -4.49 0.55
N ALA A 68 -56.47 -5.02 1.76
CA ALA A 68 -57.12 -6.31 1.97
C ALA A 68 -58.60 -6.32 1.52
N CYS A 69 -59.38 -5.27 1.78
CA CYS A 69 -60.76 -5.15 1.31
C CYS A 69 -60.86 -5.11 -0.22
N ARG A 70 -59.92 -4.42 -0.88
CA ARG A 70 -59.81 -4.42 -2.36
C ARG A 70 -59.50 -5.82 -2.90
N LEU A 71 -58.55 -6.52 -2.28
CA LEU A 71 -58.21 -7.90 -2.63
C LEU A 71 -59.38 -8.88 -2.36
N ALA A 72 -60.15 -8.61 -1.30
CA ALA A 72 -61.30 -9.39 -0.89
C ALA A 72 -62.52 -9.22 -1.82
N GLY A 73 -62.55 -8.16 -2.64
CA GLY A 73 -63.69 -7.85 -3.51
C GLY A 73 -64.88 -7.25 -2.77
N ILE A 74 -64.67 -6.63 -1.59
CA ILE A 74 -65.75 -5.99 -0.83
C ILE A 74 -66.15 -4.67 -1.48
N GLU A 75 -67.46 -4.45 -1.69
CA GLU A 75 -67.97 -3.23 -2.31
C GLU A 75 -67.99 -2.03 -1.37
N ARG A 76 -68.40 -2.21 -0.11
CA ARG A 76 -68.53 -1.14 0.89
C ARG A 76 -67.87 -1.51 2.20
N VAL A 77 -67.21 -0.55 2.83
CA VAL A 77 -66.50 -0.75 4.10
C VAL A 77 -66.89 0.31 5.12
N PRO A 78 -66.99 -0.05 6.42
CA PRO A 78 -67.31 0.89 7.47
C PRO A 78 -66.17 1.90 7.66
N CYS A 79 -66.50 3.19 7.62
CA CYS A 79 -65.56 4.29 7.73
C CYS A 79 -66.02 5.33 8.75
N VAL A 80 -65.07 5.87 9.50
CA VAL A 80 -65.22 7.07 10.32
C VAL A 80 -64.69 8.25 9.53
N VAL A 81 -65.58 9.16 9.13
CA VAL A 81 -65.20 10.39 8.42
C VAL A 81 -64.77 11.45 9.42
N ARG A 82 -63.58 12.02 9.23
CA ARG A 82 -63.07 13.18 9.98
C ARG A 82 -62.60 14.25 9.01
N GLU A 83 -63.03 15.48 9.21
CA GLU A 83 -62.44 16.62 8.50
C GLU A 83 -61.11 16.98 9.17
N LEU A 84 -60.01 16.73 8.46
CA LEU A 84 -58.66 16.93 8.98
C LEU A 84 -57.92 17.87 8.03
N ASP A 85 -57.17 18.81 8.59
CA ASP A 85 -56.17 19.54 7.81
C ASP A 85 -54.95 18.66 7.52
N ALA A 86 -54.11 19.07 6.56
CA ALA A 86 -52.95 18.29 6.13
C ALA A 86 -51.96 17.96 7.26
N ARG A 87 -51.84 18.85 8.25
CA ARG A 87 -50.94 18.65 9.40
C ARG A 87 -51.49 17.60 10.35
N THR A 88 -52.73 17.77 10.79
CA THR A 88 -53.43 16.86 11.70
C THR A 88 -53.58 15.48 11.08
N GLU A 89 -53.80 15.42 9.76
CA GLU A 89 -53.82 14.18 9.00
C GLU A 89 -52.48 13.45 9.04
N ARG A 90 -51.37 14.09 8.63
CA ARG A 90 -50.03 13.47 8.67
C ARG A 90 -49.62 13.07 10.08
N GLU A 91 -49.99 13.89 11.07
CA GLU A 91 -49.68 13.64 12.47
C GLU A 91 -50.39 12.38 12.96
N LEU A 92 -51.69 12.26 12.68
CA LEU A 92 -52.47 11.08 13.05
C LEU A 92 -51.90 9.81 12.41
N MET A 93 -51.45 9.91 11.17
CA MET A 93 -50.81 8.80 10.45
C MET A 93 -49.47 8.40 11.07
N LEU A 94 -48.61 9.37 11.41
CA LEU A 94 -47.32 9.08 12.04
C LEU A 94 -47.50 8.46 13.42
N VAL A 95 -48.41 8.99 14.25
CA VAL A 95 -48.67 8.48 15.60
C VAL A 95 -49.17 7.04 15.57
N GLU A 96 -50.13 6.70 14.69
CA GLU A 96 -50.63 5.32 14.56
C GLU A 96 -49.54 4.34 14.13
N ASN A 97 -48.73 4.72 13.13
CA ASN A 97 -47.66 3.86 12.63
C ASN A 97 -46.53 3.70 13.67
N CYS A 98 -46.14 4.77 14.38
CA CYS A 98 -45.13 4.71 15.45
C CYS A 98 -45.57 3.84 16.64
N GLN A 99 -46.85 3.86 17.01
CA GLN A 99 -47.39 3.03 18.10
C GLN A 99 -47.35 1.54 17.76
N ARG A 100 -47.38 1.19 16.47
CA ARG A 100 -47.33 -0.20 16.00
C ARG A 100 -45.91 -0.73 15.84
N SER A 101 -44.88 0.11 16.02
CA SER A 101 -43.47 -0.20 15.72
C SER A 101 -43.28 -0.73 14.28
N ASP A 102 -44.09 -0.22 13.35
CA ASP A 102 -44.22 -0.73 11.99
C ASP A 102 -43.32 0.01 10.97
N LEU A 103 -42.74 1.15 11.36
CA LEU A 103 -41.91 1.98 10.48
C LEU A 103 -40.43 1.63 10.61
N THR A 104 -39.74 1.63 9.48
CA THR A 104 -38.28 1.67 9.47
C THR A 104 -37.76 3.01 10.01
N PRO A 105 -36.52 3.07 10.52
CA PRO A 105 -35.92 4.33 10.97
C PRO A 105 -35.97 5.48 9.96
N LEU A 106 -35.86 5.17 8.66
CA LEU A 106 -35.93 6.15 7.59
C LEU A 106 -37.35 6.64 7.36
N GLU A 107 -38.35 5.76 7.40
CA GLU A 107 -39.75 6.15 7.30
C GLU A 107 -40.18 7.01 8.49
N GLU A 108 -39.72 6.68 9.71
CA GLU A 108 -39.91 7.56 10.87
C GLU A 108 -39.25 8.93 10.66
N ALA A 109 -38.00 8.96 10.18
CA ALA A 109 -37.25 10.18 9.92
C ALA A 109 -37.94 11.09 8.90
N ASP A 110 -38.33 10.54 7.76
CA ASP A 110 -39.04 11.26 6.70
C ASP A 110 -40.43 11.72 7.19
N GLY A 111 -41.10 10.93 8.03
CA GLY A 111 -42.37 11.30 8.67
C GLY A 111 -42.25 12.48 9.63
N TYR A 112 -41.23 12.48 10.50
CA TYR A 112 -40.96 13.60 11.40
C TYR A 112 -40.58 14.87 10.63
N GLN A 113 -39.75 14.75 9.58
CA GLN A 113 -39.38 15.88 8.73
C GLN A 113 -40.60 16.47 8.03
N GLY A 114 -41.48 15.63 7.48
CA GLY A 114 -42.70 16.08 6.82
C GLY A 114 -43.69 16.80 7.74
N LEU A 115 -43.63 16.58 9.06
CA LEU A 115 -44.39 17.36 10.04
C LEU A 115 -43.67 18.65 10.46
N LEU A 116 -42.34 18.62 10.56
CA LEU A 116 -41.52 19.82 10.78
C LEU A 116 -41.75 20.84 9.65
N ASP A 117 -41.81 20.37 8.40
CA ASP A 117 -42.10 21.18 7.22
C ASP A 117 -43.51 21.81 7.24
N LEU A 118 -44.44 21.21 7.98
CA LEU A 118 -45.80 21.73 8.23
C LEU A 118 -45.89 22.60 9.50
N GLY A 119 -44.75 22.98 10.08
CA GLY A 119 -44.66 23.89 11.22
C GLY A 119 -44.88 23.23 12.58
N ALA A 120 -44.77 21.91 12.71
CA ALA A 120 -44.75 21.24 14.01
C ALA A 120 -43.43 21.49 14.74
N GLY A 121 -43.48 21.71 16.06
CA GLY A 121 -42.27 21.83 16.88
C GLY A 121 -41.70 20.48 17.31
N VAL A 122 -40.39 20.38 17.55
CA VAL A 122 -39.75 19.13 18.03
C VAL A 122 -40.37 18.62 19.34
N GLY A 123 -40.63 19.51 20.30
CA GLY A 123 -41.25 19.15 21.58
C GLY A 123 -42.69 18.65 21.43
N GLU A 124 -43.43 19.20 20.47
CA GLU A 124 -44.78 18.76 20.14
C GLU A 124 -44.78 17.36 19.52
N LEU A 125 -43.88 17.12 18.56
CA LEU A 125 -43.70 15.80 17.94
C LEU A 125 -43.34 14.74 18.97
N ALA A 126 -42.39 15.05 19.85
CA ALA A 126 -41.97 14.17 20.93
C ALA A 126 -43.14 13.79 21.86
N SER A 127 -43.92 14.79 22.30
CA SER A 127 -45.08 14.57 23.15
C SER A 127 -46.14 13.70 22.47
N LYS A 128 -46.45 13.95 21.19
CA LYS A 128 -47.51 13.25 20.47
C LYS A 128 -47.16 11.82 20.07
N THR A 129 -45.90 11.55 19.74
CA THR A 129 -45.45 10.18 19.43
C THR A 129 -44.99 9.40 20.66
N GLY A 130 -45.00 10.01 21.86
CA GLY A 130 -44.55 9.37 23.10
C GLY A 130 -43.04 9.10 23.12
N ARG A 131 -42.24 9.92 22.45
CA ARG A 131 -40.78 9.79 22.34
C ARG A 131 -40.08 10.98 23.00
N SER A 132 -38.77 10.88 23.23
CA SER A 132 -37.98 12.01 23.74
C SER A 132 -37.69 13.01 22.62
N GLU A 133 -37.46 14.28 22.97
CA GLU A 133 -36.96 15.27 21.99
C GLU A 133 -35.63 14.84 21.36
N SER A 134 -34.75 14.20 22.14
CA SER A 134 -33.49 13.66 21.62
C SER A 134 -33.72 12.61 20.53
N PHE A 135 -34.72 11.75 20.69
CA PHE A 135 -35.10 10.74 19.70
C PHE A 135 -35.59 11.40 18.40
N VAL A 136 -36.49 12.38 18.51
CA VAL A 136 -37.02 13.12 17.35
C VAL A 136 -35.88 13.87 16.63
N ARG A 137 -34.98 14.54 17.36
CA ARG A 137 -33.82 15.21 16.76
C ARG A 137 -32.89 14.24 16.04
N GLY A 138 -32.65 13.06 16.62
CA GLY A 138 -31.87 11.99 15.96
C GLY A 138 -32.50 11.62 14.61
N ARG A 139 -33.82 11.37 14.59
CA ARG A 139 -34.56 11.09 13.36
C ARG A 139 -34.51 12.22 12.33
N LEU A 140 -34.61 13.47 12.77
CA LEU A 140 -34.46 14.62 11.87
C LEU A 140 -33.06 14.72 11.26
N ARG A 141 -31.99 14.33 11.97
CA ARG A 141 -30.65 14.24 11.37
C ARG A 141 -30.59 13.17 10.28
N ILE A 142 -31.19 12.01 10.52
CA ILE A 142 -31.29 10.93 9.54
C ILE A 142 -32.05 11.40 8.29
N ALA A 143 -33.13 12.17 8.47
CA ALA A 143 -33.93 12.71 7.37
C ALA A 143 -33.11 13.61 6.43
N ARG A 144 -32.08 14.29 6.95
CA ARG A 144 -31.19 15.17 6.17
C ARG A 144 -30.19 14.42 5.30
N ILE A 145 -30.04 13.10 5.45
CA ILE A 145 -29.13 12.32 4.60
C ILE A 145 -29.58 12.45 3.14
N PRO A 146 -28.74 13.00 2.25
CA PRO A 146 -29.09 13.27 0.86
C PRO A 146 -29.54 12.03 0.08
N ALA A 147 -30.49 12.19 -0.85
CA ALA A 147 -31.07 11.09 -1.60
C ALA A 147 -30.04 10.30 -2.44
N ASP A 148 -29.01 10.98 -2.95
CA ASP A 148 -27.89 10.38 -3.69
C ASP A 148 -27.00 9.51 -2.79
N VAL A 149 -26.84 9.88 -1.52
CA VAL A 149 -26.17 9.04 -0.50
C VAL A 149 -27.02 7.82 -0.17
N ARG A 150 -28.33 7.99 0.04
CA ARG A 150 -29.26 6.88 0.29
C ARG A 150 -29.25 5.86 -0.86
N ALA A 151 -29.10 6.34 -2.09
CA ALA A 151 -29.03 5.51 -3.30
C ALA A 151 -27.70 4.76 -3.50
N LYS A 152 -26.67 5.00 -2.68
CA LYS A 152 -25.36 4.31 -2.80
C LYS A 152 -25.41 2.82 -2.48
N SER A 153 -26.41 2.37 -1.73
CA SER A 153 -26.57 0.95 -1.39
C SER A 153 -28.04 0.54 -1.37
N ASN A 154 -28.34 -0.61 -1.97
CA ASN A 154 -29.67 -1.23 -1.88
C ASN A 154 -30.01 -1.68 -0.44
N SER A 155 -28.99 -1.86 0.41
CA SER A 155 -29.14 -2.21 1.82
C SER A 155 -29.20 -0.98 2.73
N PHE A 156 -29.27 0.24 2.19
CA PHE A 156 -29.32 1.46 2.99
C PHE A 156 -30.52 1.48 3.96
N ALA A 157 -31.67 0.98 3.52
CA ALA A 157 -32.87 0.88 4.36
C ALA A 157 -32.74 -0.10 5.55
N GLN A 158 -31.73 -0.98 5.52
CA GLN A 158 -31.47 -1.97 6.57
C GLN A 158 -30.44 -1.46 7.61
N LEU A 159 -29.92 -0.24 7.44
CA LEU A 159 -28.98 0.33 8.40
C LEU A 159 -29.62 0.48 9.77
N SER A 160 -28.85 0.11 10.80
CA SER A 160 -29.23 0.32 12.18
C SER A 160 -29.23 1.81 12.54
N LEU A 161 -29.85 2.15 13.67
CA LEU A 161 -29.85 3.53 14.17
C LEU A 161 -28.45 4.09 14.41
N SER A 162 -27.57 3.27 14.99
CA SER A 162 -26.17 3.65 15.20
C SER A 162 -25.50 4.02 13.89
N GLN A 163 -25.68 3.21 12.85
CA GLN A 163 -25.08 3.43 11.54
C GLN A 163 -25.62 4.68 10.84
N LEU A 164 -26.92 4.97 11.01
CA LEU A 164 -27.52 6.20 10.49
C LEU A 164 -27.03 7.45 11.24
N ASP A 165 -26.83 7.36 12.56
CA ASP A 165 -26.22 8.44 13.34
C ASP A 165 -24.73 8.63 12.96
N GLU A 166 -23.98 7.55 12.71
CA GLU A 166 -22.59 7.59 12.25
C GLU A 166 -22.47 8.22 10.85
N LEU A 167 -23.42 7.98 9.95
CA LEU A 167 -23.48 8.70 8.67
C LEU A 167 -23.68 10.19 8.87
N ALA A 168 -24.56 10.58 9.80
CA ALA A 168 -24.85 11.97 10.08
C ALA A 168 -23.65 12.74 10.67
N GLU A 169 -22.61 12.07 11.16
CA GLU A 169 -21.34 12.72 11.55
C GLU A 169 -20.67 13.42 10.37
N PHE A 170 -20.94 13.00 9.14
CA PHE A 170 -20.33 13.53 7.91
C PHE A 170 -21.28 14.48 7.14
N GLU A 171 -22.25 15.11 7.80
CA GLU A 171 -23.24 16.03 7.18
C GLU A 171 -22.58 17.14 6.33
N ASP A 172 -21.40 17.61 6.73
CA ASP A 172 -20.63 18.63 6.03
C ASP A 172 -19.57 18.08 5.05
N ARG A 173 -19.54 16.75 4.84
CA ARG A 173 -18.62 16.01 3.95
C ARG A 173 -19.39 14.95 3.15
N PRO A 174 -20.14 15.36 2.12
CA PRO A 174 -21.01 14.44 1.37
C PRO A 174 -20.25 13.31 0.66
N ASP A 175 -18.98 13.53 0.29
CA ASP A 175 -18.11 12.49 -0.27
C ASP A 175 -17.85 11.37 0.74
N MET A 176 -17.44 11.72 1.97
CA MET A 176 -17.20 10.74 3.04
C MET A 176 -18.49 10.02 3.44
N MET A 177 -19.60 10.75 3.54
CA MET A 177 -20.91 10.17 3.84
C MET A 177 -21.32 9.15 2.78
N ALA A 178 -21.16 9.48 1.50
CA ALA A 178 -21.44 8.57 0.38
C ALA A 178 -20.53 7.33 0.39
N GLU A 179 -19.24 7.51 0.68
CA GLU A 179 -18.28 6.41 0.83
C GLU A 179 -18.69 5.45 1.95
N LEU A 180 -19.12 5.97 3.10
CA LEU A 180 -19.60 5.13 4.21
C LEU A 180 -20.92 4.43 3.85
N ALA A 181 -21.87 5.13 3.25
CA ALA A 181 -23.16 4.58 2.85
C ALA A 181 -23.01 3.40 1.85
N SER A 182 -21.99 3.45 0.98
CA SER A 182 -21.69 2.35 0.05
C SER A 182 -21.30 1.04 0.75
N MET A 183 -20.87 1.09 2.01
CA MET A 183 -20.53 -0.09 2.82
C MET A 183 -21.75 -0.67 3.56
N ALA A 184 -22.95 -0.10 3.42
CA ALA A 184 -24.16 -0.58 4.08
C ALA A 184 -24.44 -2.05 3.72
N GLY A 185 -24.69 -2.87 4.74
CA GLY A 185 -24.91 -4.32 4.60
C GLY A 185 -23.63 -5.16 4.47
N THR A 186 -22.45 -4.55 4.50
CA THR A 186 -21.16 -5.26 4.44
C THR A 186 -20.50 -5.38 5.81
N LYS A 187 -19.53 -6.28 5.94
CA LYS A 187 -18.70 -6.42 7.17
C LYS A 187 -17.65 -5.32 7.33
N ASN A 188 -17.48 -4.44 6.33
CA ASN A 188 -16.41 -3.44 6.29
C ASN A 188 -16.81 -2.08 6.88
N TRP A 189 -18.04 -1.97 7.40
CA TRP A 189 -18.59 -0.72 7.92
C TRP A 189 -17.68 -0.05 8.97
N ASP A 190 -17.36 -0.76 10.05
CA ASP A 190 -16.57 -0.21 11.17
C ASP A 190 -15.16 0.19 10.75
N TRP A 191 -14.54 -0.61 9.88
CA TRP A 191 -13.22 -0.30 9.31
C TRP A 191 -13.28 0.99 8.48
N LYS A 192 -14.27 1.12 7.59
CA LYS A 192 -14.43 2.31 6.74
C LYS A 192 -14.75 3.54 7.58
N LEU A 193 -15.61 3.40 8.58
CA LEU A 193 -15.92 4.46 9.54
C LEU A 193 -14.66 4.96 10.27
N GLY A 194 -13.83 4.05 10.77
CA GLY A 194 -12.56 4.39 11.41
C GLY A 194 -11.60 5.14 10.49
N GLN A 195 -11.49 4.68 9.23
CA GLN A 195 -10.70 5.36 8.20
C GLN A 195 -11.20 6.77 7.91
N LEU A 196 -12.51 6.95 7.70
CA LEU A 196 -13.12 8.24 7.41
C LEU A 196 -13.01 9.22 8.59
N ARG A 197 -13.23 8.76 9.83
CA ARG A 197 -13.00 9.58 11.03
C ARG A 197 -11.54 10.02 11.14
N SER A 198 -10.59 9.17 10.74
CA SER A 198 -9.17 9.55 10.70
C SER A 198 -8.89 10.62 9.65
N ARG A 199 -9.42 10.43 8.42
CA ARG A 199 -9.30 11.40 7.34
C ARG A 199 -9.92 12.75 7.71
N MET A 200 -11.12 12.76 8.30
CA MET A 200 -11.79 13.96 8.80
C MET A 200 -10.90 14.71 9.80
N ARG A 201 -10.35 14.01 10.81
CA ARG A 201 -9.41 14.63 11.77
C ARG A 201 -8.17 15.24 11.11
N VAL A 202 -7.64 14.57 10.08
CA VAL A 202 -6.49 15.08 9.31
C VAL A 202 -6.87 16.33 8.52
N GLU A 203 -7.99 16.31 7.80
CA GLU A 203 -8.48 17.45 7.01
C GLU A 203 -8.77 18.67 7.89
N ASP A 204 -9.44 18.47 9.03
CA ASP A 204 -9.75 19.55 9.97
C ASP A 204 -8.48 20.13 10.61
N TRP A 205 -7.55 19.27 11.02
CA TRP A 205 -6.26 19.69 11.55
C TRP A 205 -5.47 20.48 10.50
N GLN A 206 -5.40 19.99 9.25
CA GLN A 206 -4.69 20.68 8.16
C GLN A 206 -5.36 22.00 7.81
N LYS A 207 -6.69 22.08 7.83
CA LYS A 207 -7.44 23.32 7.60
C LYS A 207 -7.09 24.37 8.65
N ARG A 208 -7.10 24.00 9.93
CA ARG A 208 -6.67 24.89 11.04
C ARG A 208 -5.20 25.28 10.89
N MET A 209 -4.32 24.32 10.57
CA MET A 209 -2.89 24.57 10.40
C MET A 209 -2.63 25.54 9.23
N ARG A 210 -3.34 25.41 8.10
CA ARG A 210 -3.22 26.37 6.99
C ARG A 210 -3.59 27.80 7.39
N GLN A 211 -4.59 27.99 8.24
CA GLN A 211 -4.94 29.33 8.77
C GLN A 211 -3.81 29.91 9.62
N VAL A 212 -3.16 29.07 10.44
CA VAL A 212 -2.00 29.48 11.24
C VAL A 212 -0.81 29.83 10.34
N LEU A 213 -0.54 29.03 9.31
CA LEU A 213 0.53 29.29 8.34
C LEU A 213 0.29 30.59 7.55
N ASP A 214 -0.94 30.83 7.09
CA ASP A 214 -1.33 32.06 6.39
C ASP A 214 -1.11 33.30 7.26
N GLY A 215 -1.46 33.22 8.56
CA GLY A 215 -1.17 34.28 9.53
C GLY A 215 0.33 34.53 9.79
N LEU A 216 1.20 33.61 9.37
CA LEU A 216 2.66 33.75 9.40
C LEU A 216 3.25 34.10 8.03
N GLY A 217 2.43 34.23 6.98
CA GLY A 217 2.88 34.45 5.61
C GLY A 217 3.56 33.22 4.97
N LEU A 218 3.31 32.02 5.50
CA LEU A 218 3.93 30.78 5.04
C LEU A 218 3.02 30.04 4.07
N VAL A 219 3.58 29.61 2.94
CA VAL A 219 2.85 28.86 1.92
C VAL A 219 3.25 27.39 1.99
N VAL A 220 2.25 26.51 1.85
CA VAL A 220 2.49 25.06 1.75
C VAL A 220 2.94 24.73 0.34
N ASP A 221 4.16 24.21 0.22
CA ASP A 221 4.72 23.73 -1.03
C ASP A 221 4.10 22.36 -1.38
N PRO A 222 3.47 22.20 -2.56
CA PRO A 222 2.93 20.91 -2.95
C PRO A 222 4.04 19.89 -3.26
N GLY A 223 5.20 20.33 -3.78
CA GLY A 223 6.34 19.49 -4.13
C GLY A 223 6.03 18.29 -5.06
N PRO A 224 7.06 17.60 -5.59
CA PRO A 224 6.85 16.32 -6.28
C PRO A 224 6.66 15.16 -5.27
N SER A 225 7.21 15.30 -4.07
CA SER A 225 7.13 14.33 -2.97
C SER A 225 7.24 15.08 -1.65
N ILE A 226 6.44 14.69 -0.66
CA ILE A 226 6.48 15.30 0.67
C ILE A 226 7.81 15.05 1.39
N TRP A 227 8.52 13.96 1.05
CA TRP A 227 9.73 13.52 1.74
C TRP A 227 11.03 14.01 1.08
N THR A 228 10.98 14.45 -0.16
CA THR A 228 12.19 14.84 -0.90
C THR A 228 12.69 16.21 -0.45
N THR A 229 13.90 16.27 0.12
CA THR A 229 14.54 17.54 0.47
C THR A 229 14.70 18.43 -0.77
N PRO A 230 14.16 19.65 -0.77
CA PRO A 230 14.36 20.59 -1.88
C PRO A 230 15.84 20.93 -2.07
N ALA A 231 16.24 21.20 -3.32
CA ALA A 231 17.60 21.61 -3.62
C ALA A 231 17.96 22.91 -2.88
N GLY A 232 19.09 22.92 -2.16
CA GLY A 232 19.51 24.07 -1.36
C GLY A 232 18.93 24.12 0.06
N TYR A 233 18.17 23.10 0.47
CA TYR A 233 17.59 23.00 1.81
C TYR A 233 18.21 21.86 2.62
N ARG A 234 18.18 22.00 3.95
CA ARG A 234 18.50 20.93 4.90
C ARG A 234 17.34 19.96 5.03
N TYR A 235 17.62 18.80 5.63
CA TYR A 235 16.57 17.86 6.03
C TYR A 235 15.55 18.54 6.94
N TYR A 236 14.28 18.16 6.80
CA TYR A 236 13.19 18.83 7.51
C TYR A 236 13.25 18.62 9.03
N ASN A 237 12.72 19.60 9.76
CA ASN A 237 12.26 19.40 11.12
C ASN A 237 10.74 19.19 11.13
N THR A 238 10.26 18.38 12.06
CA THR A 238 8.85 18.02 12.15
C THR A 238 8.19 18.73 13.32
N TRP A 239 7.00 19.27 13.08
CA TRP A 239 6.04 19.63 14.12
C TRP A 239 4.86 18.66 14.08
N SER A 240 4.48 18.10 15.22
CA SER A 240 3.41 17.10 15.38
C SER A 240 2.34 17.50 16.40
N GLY A 241 2.39 18.74 16.92
CA GLY A 241 1.48 19.23 17.95
C GLY A 241 0.24 19.91 17.38
N GLU A 242 -0.52 20.57 18.26
CA GLU A 242 -1.72 21.31 17.85
C GLU A 242 -1.38 22.58 17.06
N PRO A 243 -2.24 23.00 16.11
CA PRO A 243 -1.98 24.18 15.28
C PRO A 243 -1.75 25.46 16.08
N ASP A 244 -2.42 25.62 17.22
CA ASP A 244 -2.38 26.84 18.04
C ASP A 244 -1.00 27.06 18.69
N GLU A 245 -0.24 25.99 18.92
CA GLU A 245 1.11 26.02 19.50
C GLU A 245 2.20 26.18 18.44
N PHE A 246 1.87 26.00 17.16
CA PHE A 246 2.85 26.02 16.07
C PHE A 246 3.61 27.35 16.01
N LYS A 247 2.94 28.48 16.24
CA LYS A 247 3.57 29.81 16.18
C LYS A 247 4.74 29.94 17.15
N GLN A 248 4.60 29.42 18.38
CA GLN A 248 5.67 29.43 19.38
C GLN A 248 6.82 28.51 18.98
N TRP A 249 6.50 27.31 18.48
CA TRP A 249 7.50 26.38 17.97
C TRP A 249 8.27 26.96 16.79
N TYR A 250 7.55 27.54 15.82
CA TYR A 250 8.12 28.13 14.61
C TYR A 250 9.05 29.31 14.93
N GLY A 251 8.70 30.16 15.90
CA GLY A 251 9.59 31.23 16.37
C GLY A 251 10.95 30.70 16.86
N ARG A 252 10.94 29.71 17.76
CA ARG A 252 12.18 29.05 18.24
C ARG A 252 12.93 28.32 17.13
N TRP A 253 12.20 27.77 16.16
CA TRP A 253 12.79 27.10 15.01
C TRP A 253 13.49 28.10 14.08
N ARG A 254 12.92 29.29 13.86
CA ARG A 254 13.51 30.37 13.04
C ARG A 254 14.77 30.97 13.65
N GLU A 255 14.84 31.10 14.97
CA GLU A 255 16.07 31.53 15.66
C GLU A 255 17.26 30.61 15.35
N LYS A 256 17.00 29.31 15.22
CA LYS A 256 18.02 28.31 14.88
C LYS A 256 18.26 28.16 13.37
N ASN A 257 17.34 28.65 12.55
CA ASN A 257 17.36 28.52 11.09
C ASN A 257 17.05 29.88 10.43
N PRO A 258 17.98 30.85 10.54
CA PRO A 258 17.73 32.23 10.14
C PRO A 258 17.81 32.45 8.63
N TYR A 259 18.40 31.52 7.88
CA TYR A 259 18.67 31.68 6.45
C TYR A 259 17.44 31.36 5.62
N GLY A 260 17.12 32.28 4.70
CA GLY A 260 16.12 32.07 3.66
C GLY A 260 14.68 31.95 4.15
N GLU A 261 13.80 31.69 3.18
CA GLU A 261 12.41 31.32 3.45
C GLU A 261 12.28 29.80 3.55
N PRO A 262 11.59 29.27 4.57
CA PRO A 262 11.44 27.84 4.74
C PRO A 262 10.47 27.27 3.70
N VAL A 263 10.70 26.01 3.33
CA VAL A 263 9.71 25.23 2.60
C VAL A 263 8.87 24.47 3.61
N ILE A 264 7.54 24.61 3.51
CA ILE A 264 6.59 23.96 4.41
C ILE A 264 5.81 22.89 3.64
N ARG A 265 5.74 21.67 4.19
CA ARG A 265 4.92 20.58 3.65
C ARG A 265 4.10 19.92 4.75
N PHE A 266 3.04 19.20 4.38
CA PHE A 266 2.27 18.38 5.32
C PHE A 266 2.54 16.89 5.13
N SER A 267 2.54 16.18 6.24
CA SER A 267 2.41 14.72 6.29
C SER A 267 1.34 14.38 7.32
N GLU A 268 0.12 14.09 6.87
CA GLU A 268 -1.05 13.90 7.73
C GLU A 268 -1.23 15.07 8.72
N ARG A 269 -1.02 14.84 10.02
CA ARG A 269 -1.10 15.84 11.09
C ARG A 269 0.28 16.39 11.51
N ASN A 270 1.23 16.41 10.58
CA ASN A 270 2.56 16.94 10.80
C ASN A 270 2.89 18.05 9.82
N VAL A 271 3.64 19.05 10.29
CA VAL A 271 4.28 20.06 9.45
C VAL A 271 5.75 19.69 9.29
N LEU A 272 6.20 19.56 8.05
CA LEU A 272 7.60 19.40 7.69
C LEU A 272 8.15 20.77 7.31
N CYS A 273 9.16 21.22 8.04
CA CYS A 273 9.78 22.53 7.88
C CYS A 273 11.22 22.36 7.40
N PHE A 274 11.48 22.68 6.14
CA PHE A 274 12.82 22.61 5.55
C PHE A 274 13.48 23.99 5.67
N SER A 275 14.64 24.07 6.31
CA SER A 275 15.45 25.29 6.36
C SER A 275 16.37 25.39 5.17
N GLN A 276 16.50 26.59 4.62
CA GLN A 276 17.47 26.83 3.56
C GLN A 276 18.89 26.73 4.14
N MET A 277 19.79 26.08 3.41
CA MET A 277 21.21 26.04 3.79
C MET A 277 21.83 27.43 3.65
N SER A 278 22.86 27.72 4.44
CA SER A 278 23.63 28.95 4.24
C SER A 278 24.43 28.85 2.92
N PRO A 279 24.82 29.99 2.33
CA PRO A 279 25.69 29.99 1.15
C PRO A 279 27.00 29.21 1.37
N GLU A 280 27.56 29.27 2.58
CA GLU A 280 28.78 28.55 2.95
C GLU A 280 28.56 27.03 2.98
N GLU A 281 27.42 26.57 3.50
CA GLU A 281 27.07 25.15 3.51
C GLU A 281 26.82 24.61 2.10
N ILE A 282 26.19 25.40 1.23
CA ILE A 282 25.99 25.05 -0.18
C ILE A 282 27.36 24.92 -0.85
N ALA A 283 28.24 25.91 -0.70
CA ALA A 283 29.58 25.89 -1.29
C ALA A 283 30.40 24.69 -0.79
N LYS A 284 30.36 24.39 0.52
CA LYS A 284 31.04 23.22 1.08
C LYS A 284 30.48 21.91 0.50
N ARG A 285 29.16 21.75 0.47
CA ARG A 285 28.51 20.57 -0.09
C ARG A 285 28.89 20.36 -1.55
N ASP A 286 28.90 21.43 -2.33
CA ASP A 286 29.21 21.38 -3.77
C ASP A 286 30.67 20.99 -3.96
N ALA A 287 31.60 21.58 -3.19
CA ALA A 287 33.00 21.17 -3.17
C ALA A 287 33.20 19.69 -2.77
N ASP A 288 32.53 19.23 -1.71
CA ASP A 288 32.57 17.83 -1.26
C ASP A 288 31.97 16.88 -2.32
N SER A 289 30.97 17.35 -3.09
CA SER A 289 30.39 16.60 -4.20
C SER A 289 31.36 16.48 -5.37
N GLU A 290 31.96 17.59 -5.79
CA GLU A 290 32.98 17.61 -6.85
C GLU A 290 34.18 16.74 -6.49
N GLN A 291 34.65 16.79 -5.24
CA GLN A 291 35.75 15.95 -4.76
C GLN A 291 35.38 14.47 -4.80
N ARG A 292 34.16 14.10 -4.37
CA ARG A 292 33.68 12.71 -4.45
C ARG A 292 33.52 12.23 -5.89
N GLU A 293 33.01 13.07 -6.78
CA GLU A 293 32.90 12.73 -8.20
C GLU A 293 34.27 12.51 -8.84
N ARG A 294 35.24 13.36 -8.51
CA ARG A 294 36.63 13.21 -8.96
C ARG A 294 37.25 11.91 -8.44
N ARG A 295 37.13 11.62 -7.14
CA ARG A 295 37.61 10.37 -6.54
C ARG A 295 36.96 9.15 -7.19
N ASN A 296 35.63 9.16 -7.35
CA ASN A 296 34.90 8.08 -8.01
C ASN A 296 35.34 7.89 -9.47
N ALA A 297 35.69 8.97 -10.17
CA ALA A 297 36.21 8.90 -11.54
C ALA A 297 37.63 8.30 -11.59
N GLU A 298 38.49 8.67 -10.65
CA GLU A 298 39.84 8.11 -10.46
C GLU A 298 39.77 6.61 -10.13
N ASP A 299 38.92 6.21 -9.18
CA ASP A 299 38.68 4.80 -8.82
C ASP A 299 38.17 3.97 -10.01
N ARG A 300 37.23 4.53 -10.80
CA ARG A 300 36.73 3.88 -12.02
C ARG A 300 37.83 3.71 -13.06
N ALA A 301 38.68 4.72 -13.26
CA ALA A 301 39.79 4.63 -14.19
C ALA A 301 40.82 3.58 -13.75
N LEU A 302 41.10 3.48 -12.45
CA LEU A 302 41.99 2.47 -11.91
C LEU A 302 41.40 1.05 -12.02
N LEU A 303 40.09 0.89 -11.77
CA LEU A 303 39.40 -0.38 -11.98
C LEU A 303 39.50 -0.88 -13.43
N VAL A 304 39.34 0.01 -14.42
CA VAL A 304 39.50 -0.35 -15.84
C VAL A 304 40.92 -0.84 -16.11
N LYS A 305 41.95 -0.13 -15.62
CA LYS A 305 43.35 -0.57 -15.77
C LYS A 305 43.59 -1.96 -15.16
N ARG A 306 43.04 -2.22 -13.97
CA ARG A 306 43.14 -3.53 -13.30
C ARG A 306 42.45 -4.63 -14.11
N GLN A 307 41.29 -4.35 -14.70
CA GLN A 307 40.57 -5.31 -15.55
C GLN A 307 41.35 -5.65 -16.83
N ASP A 308 41.87 -4.63 -17.51
CA ASP A 308 42.66 -4.81 -18.73
C ASP A 308 43.95 -5.61 -18.46
N PHE A 309 44.65 -5.26 -17.38
CA PHE A 309 45.85 -5.98 -16.95
C PHE A 309 45.55 -7.43 -16.54
N ASP A 310 44.52 -7.65 -15.71
CA ASP A 310 44.15 -8.99 -15.24
C ASP A 310 43.82 -9.93 -16.41
N ALA A 311 43.05 -9.44 -17.39
CA ALA A 311 42.72 -10.18 -18.59
C ALA A 311 43.97 -10.55 -19.41
N LEU A 312 44.90 -9.62 -19.58
CA LEU A 312 46.16 -9.84 -20.29
C LEU A 312 47.04 -10.87 -19.57
N ALA A 313 47.29 -10.67 -18.27
CA ALA A 313 48.14 -11.55 -17.47
C ALA A 313 47.57 -12.97 -17.37
N ARG A 314 46.25 -13.09 -17.18
CA ARG A 314 45.56 -14.39 -17.20
C ARG A 314 45.71 -15.09 -18.56
N GLY A 315 45.60 -14.34 -19.66
CA GLY A 315 45.82 -14.87 -21.01
C GLY A 315 47.24 -15.42 -21.20
N LEU A 316 48.26 -14.68 -20.73
CA LEU A 316 49.66 -15.10 -20.81
C LEU A 316 49.92 -16.39 -20.03
N ARG A 317 49.48 -16.46 -18.77
CA ARG A 317 49.61 -17.68 -17.95
C ARG A 317 48.87 -18.85 -18.56
N ALA A 318 47.63 -18.64 -19.01
CA ALA A 318 46.82 -19.71 -19.57
C ALA A 318 47.42 -20.33 -20.83
N GLU A 319 47.84 -19.50 -21.79
CA GLU A 319 48.49 -19.97 -23.02
C GLU A 319 49.83 -20.66 -22.74
N TRP A 320 50.61 -20.16 -21.77
CA TRP A 320 51.85 -20.81 -21.39
C TRP A 320 51.60 -22.18 -20.76
N VAL A 321 50.69 -22.29 -19.77
CA VAL A 321 50.34 -23.56 -19.14
C VAL A 321 49.84 -24.56 -20.20
N LYS A 322 48.93 -24.13 -21.07
CA LYS A 322 48.39 -24.96 -22.16
C LYS A 322 49.47 -25.51 -23.08
N THR A 323 50.47 -24.70 -23.42
CA THR A 323 51.55 -25.08 -24.32
C THR A 323 52.55 -26.04 -23.66
N HIS A 324 52.83 -25.88 -22.36
CA HIS A 324 53.92 -26.59 -21.69
C HIS A 324 53.46 -27.77 -20.83
N ALA A 325 52.19 -27.80 -20.41
CA ALA A 325 51.66 -28.81 -19.48
C ALA A 325 51.90 -30.24 -19.96
N ALA A 326 51.85 -30.51 -21.27
CA ALA A 326 52.09 -31.83 -21.87
C ALA A 326 53.57 -32.29 -21.80
N GLY A 327 54.51 -31.35 -21.78
CA GLY A 327 55.95 -31.61 -21.83
C GLY A 327 56.62 -31.88 -20.47
N PHE A 328 55.93 -31.62 -19.35
CA PHE A 328 56.52 -31.82 -18.03
C PHE A 328 56.79 -33.29 -17.70
N ASN A 329 57.97 -33.54 -17.13
CA ASN A 329 58.34 -34.86 -16.64
C ASN A 329 57.69 -35.16 -15.27
N GLY A 330 57.70 -36.44 -14.87
CA GLY A 330 57.06 -36.86 -13.62
C GLY A 330 57.63 -36.22 -12.34
N GLY A 331 58.90 -35.80 -12.35
CA GLY A 331 59.50 -35.09 -11.23
C GLY A 331 58.98 -33.66 -11.09
N GLN A 332 58.89 -32.94 -12.22
CA GLN A 332 58.30 -31.60 -12.29
C GLN A 332 56.85 -31.60 -11.84
N LEU A 333 56.03 -32.52 -12.37
CA LEU A 333 54.62 -32.65 -12.02
C LEU A 333 54.40 -32.95 -10.53
N ARG A 334 55.17 -33.88 -9.94
CA ARG A 334 55.06 -34.19 -8.52
C ARG A 334 55.39 -32.98 -7.64
N LYS A 335 56.48 -32.28 -7.95
CA LYS A 335 56.92 -31.10 -7.19
C LYS A 335 55.88 -29.97 -7.26
N ALA A 336 55.41 -29.65 -8.47
CA ALA A 336 54.38 -28.63 -8.68
C ALA A 336 53.07 -28.98 -7.97
N ASN A 337 52.57 -30.20 -8.15
CA ASN A 337 51.32 -30.63 -7.50
C ASN A 337 51.40 -30.57 -5.98
N THR A 338 52.50 -31.01 -5.37
CA THR A 338 52.67 -30.90 -3.92
C THR A 338 52.58 -29.45 -3.46
N ARG A 339 53.27 -28.54 -4.12
CA ARG A 339 53.33 -27.14 -3.69
C ARG A 339 52.04 -26.37 -3.95
N LEU A 340 51.42 -26.56 -5.12
CA LEU A 340 50.12 -25.98 -5.43
C LEU A 340 49.01 -26.54 -4.54
N SER A 341 49.08 -27.84 -4.18
CA SER A 341 48.16 -28.42 -3.20
C SER A 341 48.37 -27.79 -1.83
N LEU A 342 49.62 -27.64 -1.36
CA LEU A 342 49.89 -26.96 -0.10
C LEU A 342 49.39 -25.52 -0.13
N LEU A 343 49.69 -24.75 -1.17
CA LEU A 343 49.18 -23.38 -1.33
C LEU A 343 47.65 -23.33 -1.27
N ALA A 344 46.96 -24.20 -2.02
CA ALA A 344 45.49 -24.26 -2.00
C ALA A 344 44.94 -24.65 -0.62
N LEU A 345 45.67 -25.46 0.14
CA LEU A 345 45.25 -25.99 1.43
C LEU A 345 45.63 -25.12 2.64
N THR A 346 46.71 -24.35 2.54
CA THR A 346 47.28 -23.60 3.68
C THR A 346 47.26 -22.09 3.46
N GLY A 347 46.99 -21.62 2.24
CA GLY A 347 47.02 -20.20 1.92
C GLY A 347 48.45 -19.66 1.99
N THR A 348 48.57 -18.36 2.18
CA THR A 348 49.83 -17.63 2.38
C THR A 348 49.90 -17.01 3.78
N ASN A 349 50.93 -16.21 4.06
CA ASN A 349 51.06 -15.51 5.34
C ASN A 349 50.02 -14.40 5.51
N LEU A 350 49.44 -13.90 4.40
CA LEU A 350 48.48 -12.80 4.37
C LEU A 350 47.08 -13.24 3.90
N CYS A 351 46.92 -14.45 3.35
CA CYS A 351 45.69 -14.99 2.81
C CYS A 351 45.40 -16.40 3.38
N ASP A 352 44.22 -16.64 3.95
CA ASP A 352 43.87 -17.93 4.60
C ASP A 352 43.73 -19.10 3.59
N GLY A 353 43.92 -20.35 4.05
CA GLY A 353 43.94 -21.56 3.22
C GLY A 353 42.80 -22.56 3.36
N LEU A 354 42.78 -23.53 2.42
CA LEU A 354 41.83 -24.65 2.25
C LEU A 354 40.50 -24.27 1.59
N ILE A 355 40.60 -23.51 0.48
CA ILE A 355 39.55 -22.75 -0.22
C ILE A 355 39.29 -21.42 0.51
N ALA A 356 40.12 -20.40 0.24
CA ALA A 356 40.10 -19.10 0.92
C ALA A 356 38.73 -18.40 0.87
N GLY A 357 37.85 -18.68 1.84
CA GLY A 357 36.53 -18.05 2.04
C GLY A 357 35.49 -18.15 0.91
N ALA A 358 35.85 -18.71 -0.26
CA ALA A 358 34.99 -18.77 -1.43
C ALA A 358 33.98 -19.91 -1.31
N GLU A 359 32.70 -19.60 -1.55
CA GLU A 359 31.64 -20.57 -1.67
C GLU A 359 32.08 -21.69 -2.63
N TRP A 360 31.79 -22.94 -2.28
CA TRP A 360 32.02 -24.12 -3.12
C TRP A 360 31.26 -24.08 -4.47
N ASP A 361 30.64 -22.96 -4.82
CA ASP A 361 29.87 -22.70 -6.04
C ASP A 361 30.69 -21.96 -7.13
N ASN A 362 32.03 -21.99 -7.06
CA ASN A 362 32.87 -21.50 -8.16
C ASN A 362 33.19 -22.56 -9.23
N LEU A 363 32.59 -23.75 -9.13
CA LEU A 363 32.84 -24.90 -10.02
C LEU A 363 32.78 -24.51 -11.51
N ASP A 364 31.82 -23.67 -11.90
CA ASP A 364 31.66 -23.24 -13.30
C ASP A 364 32.89 -22.46 -13.78
N HIS A 365 33.40 -21.56 -12.95
CA HIS A 365 34.59 -20.77 -13.25
C HIS A 365 35.85 -21.62 -13.33
N VAL A 366 35.95 -22.66 -12.50
CA VAL A 366 37.10 -23.59 -12.48
C VAL A 366 37.09 -24.46 -13.73
N LEU A 367 35.93 -24.96 -14.15
CA LEU A 367 35.79 -25.74 -15.39
C LEU A 367 36.06 -24.87 -16.63
N ASP A 368 35.59 -23.61 -16.64
CA ASP A 368 35.93 -22.62 -17.68
C ASP A 368 37.45 -22.36 -17.72
N ALA A 369 38.07 -22.10 -16.57
CA ALA A 369 39.51 -21.89 -16.47
C ALA A 369 40.28 -23.14 -16.93
N TYR A 370 39.89 -24.34 -16.51
CA TYR A 370 40.49 -25.60 -16.94
C TYR A 370 40.49 -25.74 -18.47
N ASN A 371 39.38 -25.39 -19.13
CA ASN A 371 39.27 -25.41 -20.60
C ASN A 371 40.24 -24.44 -21.30
N LEU A 372 40.60 -23.32 -20.65
CA LEU A 372 41.63 -22.41 -21.15
C LEU A 372 43.05 -22.97 -20.98
N LEU A 373 43.29 -23.78 -19.94
CA LEU A 373 44.61 -24.33 -19.61
C LEU A 373 44.95 -25.64 -20.33
N THR A 374 43.99 -26.29 -20.99
CA THR A 374 44.18 -27.61 -21.61
C THR A 374 44.15 -27.57 -23.13
N THR A 375 44.88 -28.47 -23.77
CA THR A 375 44.77 -28.72 -25.22
C THR A 375 43.61 -29.64 -25.56
N THR A 376 43.05 -30.34 -24.57
CA THR A 376 41.95 -31.29 -24.71
C THR A 376 40.78 -30.82 -23.85
N PRO A 377 39.90 -29.94 -24.36
CA PRO A 377 38.82 -29.36 -23.58
C PRO A 377 37.83 -30.42 -23.09
N LEU A 378 37.00 -30.04 -22.13
CA LEU A 378 35.91 -30.85 -21.60
C LEU A 378 34.77 -30.97 -22.64
N PRO A 379 34.01 -32.07 -22.62
CA PRO A 379 33.11 -32.45 -23.71
C PRO A 379 31.83 -31.62 -23.81
N CYS A 380 31.41 -30.94 -22.73
CA CYS A 380 30.19 -30.14 -22.70
C CYS A 380 30.53 -28.66 -22.48
N ASP A 381 29.99 -27.78 -23.34
CA ASP A 381 30.11 -26.32 -23.27
C ASP A 381 28.75 -25.60 -23.18
N ASP A 382 27.64 -26.35 -23.18
CA ASP A 382 26.28 -25.82 -23.10
C ASP A 382 25.88 -25.44 -21.68
N LYS A 383 25.95 -24.14 -21.36
CA LYS A 383 25.61 -23.60 -20.03
C LYS A 383 24.10 -23.43 -19.78
N ARG A 384 23.23 -23.81 -20.73
CA ARG A 384 21.76 -23.69 -20.58
C ARG A 384 21.21 -24.68 -19.54
N ASP A 385 21.85 -25.83 -19.39
CA ASP A 385 21.57 -26.83 -18.37
C ASP A 385 22.83 -27.05 -17.52
N ARG A 386 22.97 -26.23 -16.46
CA ARG A 386 24.17 -26.21 -15.62
C ARG A 386 24.41 -27.54 -14.90
N GLU A 387 23.35 -28.26 -14.53
CA GLU A 387 23.47 -29.54 -13.83
C GLU A 387 24.06 -30.61 -14.74
N MET A 388 23.46 -30.78 -15.93
CA MET A 388 23.95 -31.74 -16.93
C MET A 388 25.39 -31.40 -17.38
N TRP A 389 25.68 -30.12 -17.57
CA TRP A 389 27.02 -29.64 -17.92
C TRP A 389 28.07 -29.96 -16.85
N ARG A 390 27.77 -29.67 -15.57
CA ARG A 390 28.65 -30.00 -14.43
C ARG A 390 28.90 -31.50 -14.34
N GLU A 391 27.84 -32.31 -14.40
CA GLU A 391 27.94 -33.77 -14.24
C GLU A 391 28.81 -34.43 -15.30
N GLN A 392 28.60 -34.10 -16.58
CA GLN A 392 29.35 -34.70 -17.69
C GLN A 392 30.83 -34.30 -17.67
N ASN A 393 31.12 -33.04 -17.39
CA ASN A 393 32.49 -32.54 -17.32
C ASN A 393 33.26 -33.12 -16.12
N LEU A 394 32.60 -33.24 -14.96
CA LEU A 394 33.20 -33.90 -13.79
C LEU A 394 33.41 -35.41 -14.01
N ALA A 395 32.48 -36.08 -14.68
CA ALA A 395 32.63 -37.49 -15.04
C ALA A 395 33.83 -37.69 -15.98
N GLU A 396 34.04 -36.78 -16.93
CA GLU A 396 35.20 -36.81 -17.81
C GLU A 396 36.51 -36.59 -17.06
N LEU A 397 36.59 -35.61 -16.16
CA LEU A 397 37.79 -35.40 -15.32
C LEU A 397 38.12 -36.63 -14.47
N ARG A 398 37.09 -37.25 -13.85
CA ARG A 398 37.24 -38.51 -13.11
C ARG A 398 37.70 -39.66 -14.01
N ARG A 399 37.28 -39.71 -15.27
CA ARG A 399 37.77 -40.70 -16.22
C ARG A 399 39.25 -40.48 -16.56
N ARG A 400 39.66 -39.23 -16.81
CA ARG A 400 41.05 -38.86 -17.13
C ARG A 400 42.03 -39.20 -16.00
N GLN A 401 41.57 -39.17 -14.74
CA GLN A 401 42.39 -39.53 -13.57
C GLN A 401 42.92 -40.98 -13.59
N HIS A 402 42.23 -41.89 -14.28
CA HIS A 402 42.59 -43.31 -14.31
C HIS A 402 43.49 -43.68 -15.50
N VAL A 403 43.87 -42.70 -16.33
CA VAL A 403 44.80 -42.91 -17.45
C VAL A 403 46.24 -42.83 -16.94
N GLU A 404 47.02 -43.89 -17.17
CA GLU A 404 48.40 -44.02 -16.70
C GLU A 404 49.27 -42.86 -17.20
N GLY A 405 49.93 -42.15 -16.27
CA GLY A 405 50.75 -40.97 -16.57
C GLY A 405 50.00 -39.65 -16.79
N ALA A 406 48.66 -39.67 -16.93
CA ALA A 406 47.85 -38.46 -17.12
C ALA A 406 47.41 -37.83 -15.79
N ALA A 407 47.18 -38.64 -14.75
CA ALA A 407 46.61 -38.19 -13.46
C ALA A 407 47.35 -36.99 -12.83
N ASN A 408 48.68 -36.99 -12.83
CA ASN A 408 49.46 -35.89 -12.27
C ASN A 408 49.34 -34.60 -13.10
N ARG A 409 49.15 -34.73 -14.41
CA ARG A 409 48.95 -33.58 -15.30
C ARG A 409 47.55 -32.99 -15.12
N GLU A 410 46.54 -33.86 -14.98
CA GLU A 410 45.17 -33.45 -14.69
C GLU A 410 45.05 -32.73 -13.34
N LEU A 411 45.77 -33.23 -12.32
CA LEU A 411 45.84 -32.56 -11.03
C LEU A 411 46.49 -31.18 -11.13
N LEU A 412 47.60 -31.04 -11.89
CA LEU A 412 48.25 -29.76 -12.13
C LEU A 412 47.29 -28.76 -12.78
N LEU A 413 46.63 -29.17 -13.87
CA LEU A 413 45.70 -28.32 -14.61
C LEU A 413 44.51 -27.89 -13.75
N THR A 414 44.00 -28.79 -12.91
CA THR A 414 42.88 -28.48 -11.99
C THR A 414 43.29 -27.50 -10.90
N LEU A 415 44.48 -27.68 -10.30
CA LEU A 415 45.00 -26.77 -9.27
C LEU A 415 45.32 -25.37 -9.85
N CYS A 416 45.92 -25.32 -11.03
CA CYS A 416 46.13 -24.05 -11.74
C CYS A 416 44.79 -23.40 -12.08
N ALA A 417 43.81 -24.15 -12.59
CA ALA A 417 42.49 -23.62 -12.90
C ALA A 417 41.81 -23.02 -11.66
N GLN A 418 41.92 -23.68 -10.51
CA GLN A 418 41.42 -23.15 -9.24
C GLN A 418 42.09 -21.81 -8.90
N LEU A 419 43.42 -21.74 -8.93
CA LEU A 419 44.16 -20.52 -8.58
C LEU A 419 43.89 -19.37 -9.57
N GLU A 420 43.72 -19.68 -10.86
CA GLU A 420 43.30 -18.73 -11.89
C GLU A 420 41.90 -18.15 -11.66
N THR A 421 41.03 -18.82 -10.90
CA THR A 421 39.74 -18.23 -10.49
C THR A 421 39.83 -17.32 -9.29
N LEU A 422 40.90 -17.43 -8.49
CA LEU A 422 41.12 -16.60 -7.31
C LEU A 422 41.78 -15.27 -7.67
N ILE A 423 42.60 -15.25 -8.73
CA ILE A 423 43.19 -14.04 -9.30
C ILE A 423 42.13 -13.35 -10.18
N LYS A 424 41.72 -12.17 -9.76
CA LYS A 424 40.67 -11.35 -10.38
C LYS A 424 41.12 -9.89 -10.43
N PRO A 425 40.42 -8.98 -11.14
CA PRO A 425 40.80 -7.57 -11.18
C PRO A 425 40.94 -6.91 -9.79
N GLY A 426 40.17 -7.37 -8.80
CA GLY A 426 40.25 -6.92 -7.41
C GLY A 426 41.52 -7.37 -6.67
N THR A 427 42.17 -8.45 -7.11
CA THR A 427 43.43 -8.95 -6.52
C THR A 427 44.50 -7.86 -6.54
N TRP A 428 44.58 -7.11 -7.63
CA TRP A 428 45.56 -6.04 -7.82
C TRP A 428 45.25 -4.76 -7.01
N ALA A 429 44.23 -4.80 -6.16
CA ALA A 429 43.80 -3.70 -5.29
C ALA A 429 44.02 -3.96 -3.79
N ASP A 430 44.45 -5.17 -3.40
CA ASP A 430 44.64 -5.57 -2.00
C ASP A 430 45.99 -6.30 -1.86
N GLU A 431 46.83 -5.85 -0.94
CA GLU A 431 48.18 -6.42 -0.74
C GLU A 431 48.17 -7.91 -0.39
N ARG A 432 47.15 -8.38 0.33
CA ARG A 432 47.02 -9.78 0.74
C ARG A 432 46.66 -10.66 -0.45
N ASP A 433 45.80 -10.17 -1.34
CA ASP A 433 45.47 -10.88 -2.57
C ASP A 433 46.66 -10.89 -3.55
N ILE A 434 47.46 -9.81 -3.58
CA ILE A 434 48.74 -9.78 -4.32
C ILE A 434 49.72 -10.84 -3.80
N ASP A 435 49.82 -11.05 -2.49
CA ASP A 435 50.69 -12.07 -1.88
C ASP A 435 50.32 -13.51 -2.32
N LEU A 436 49.02 -13.79 -2.44
CA LEU A 436 48.52 -15.04 -3.04
C LEU A 436 48.96 -15.17 -4.51
N ALA A 437 48.79 -14.11 -5.30
CA ALA A 437 49.22 -14.09 -6.70
C ALA A 437 50.75 -14.29 -6.81
N GLN A 438 51.56 -13.61 -6.01
CA GLN A 438 53.02 -13.77 -5.98
C GLN A 438 53.42 -15.22 -5.75
N THR A 439 52.78 -15.89 -4.79
CA THR A 439 53.09 -17.29 -4.47
C THR A 439 52.72 -18.22 -5.64
N TYR A 440 51.58 -17.99 -6.31
CA TYR A 440 51.23 -18.74 -7.51
C TYR A 440 52.21 -18.50 -8.68
N TYR A 441 52.57 -17.24 -8.92
CA TYR A 441 53.54 -16.88 -9.95
C TYR A 441 54.92 -17.50 -9.69
N GLN A 442 55.35 -17.59 -8.43
CA GLN A 442 56.60 -18.28 -8.07
C GLN A 442 56.54 -19.77 -8.43
N GLU A 443 55.40 -20.44 -8.21
CA GLU A 443 55.25 -21.85 -8.59
C GLU A 443 55.28 -22.04 -10.11
N LEU A 444 54.67 -21.13 -10.88
CA LEU A 444 54.77 -21.15 -12.34
C LEU A 444 56.20 -20.85 -12.82
N ALA A 445 56.89 -19.89 -12.20
CA ALA A 445 58.27 -19.54 -12.52
C ALA A 445 59.23 -20.72 -12.27
N ASP A 446 59.03 -21.47 -11.18
CA ASP A 446 59.77 -22.71 -10.87
C ASP A 446 59.53 -23.82 -11.93
N LEU A 447 58.41 -23.77 -12.66
CA LEU A 447 58.12 -24.63 -13.82
C LEU A 447 58.66 -24.06 -15.15
N GLY A 448 59.19 -22.84 -15.14
CA GLY A 448 59.79 -22.17 -16.30
C GLY A 448 58.93 -21.06 -16.92
N TYR A 449 57.90 -20.56 -16.24
CA TYR A 449 57.09 -19.46 -16.74
C TYR A 449 57.88 -18.13 -16.74
N PRO A 450 58.00 -17.44 -17.89
CA PRO A 450 58.71 -16.17 -17.96
C PRO A 450 57.77 -15.02 -17.55
N VAL A 451 57.80 -14.64 -16.27
CA VAL A 451 57.03 -13.50 -15.75
C VAL A 451 57.48 -12.21 -16.44
N SER A 452 56.55 -11.49 -17.06
CA SER A 452 56.84 -10.23 -17.77
C SER A 452 57.17 -9.07 -16.83
N ASP A 453 57.74 -7.98 -17.35
CA ASP A 453 58.04 -6.78 -16.57
C ASP A 453 56.75 -6.15 -16.00
N GLU A 454 55.67 -6.11 -16.79
CA GLU A 454 54.35 -5.63 -16.38
C GLU A 454 53.75 -6.49 -15.25
N GLU A 455 53.85 -7.81 -15.33
CA GLU A 455 53.40 -8.70 -14.25
C GLU A 455 54.22 -8.51 -12.97
N ASN A 456 55.53 -8.32 -13.08
CA ASN A 456 56.39 -8.03 -11.94
C ASN A 456 56.05 -6.68 -11.26
N LYS A 457 55.64 -5.66 -12.02
CA LYS A 457 55.21 -4.38 -11.44
C LYS A 457 53.87 -4.54 -10.72
N ALA A 458 52.91 -5.25 -11.31
CA ALA A 458 51.63 -5.53 -10.69
C ALA A 458 51.78 -6.32 -9.38
N LEU A 459 52.64 -7.34 -9.37
CA LEU A 459 52.98 -8.12 -8.19
C LEU A 459 53.67 -7.27 -7.10
N LYS A 460 54.27 -6.13 -7.43
CA LYS A 460 54.85 -5.17 -6.48
C LYS A 460 53.87 -4.08 -6.03
N GLY A 461 52.61 -4.16 -6.43
CA GLY A 461 51.57 -3.23 -6.01
C GLY A 461 51.39 -1.99 -6.89
N GLU A 462 51.84 -1.99 -8.15
CA GLU A 462 51.65 -0.83 -9.07
C GLU A 462 50.18 -0.37 -9.18
N TYR A 463 49.23 -1.28 -8.99
CA TYR A 463 47.80 -1.00 -9.09
C TYR A 463 47.11 -0.84 -7.74
N LEU A 464 47.83 -0.86 -6.62
CA LEU A 464 47.23 -0.59 -5.31
C LEU A 464 46.62 0.82 -5.30
N PRO A 465 45.51 1.04 -4.59
CA PRO A 465 45.09 2.41 -4.30
C PRO A 465 46.26 3.15 -3.66
N GLU A 466 46.43 4.44 -3.95
CA GLU A 466 47.35 5.25 -3.16
C GLU A 466 46.87 5.21 -1.70
N ASP A 467 47.76 4.88 -0.76
CA ASP A 467 47.45 4.92 0.66
C ASP A 467 47.03 6.35 1.01
N ASP A 468 45.73 6.56 1.22
CA ASP A 468 45.23 7.67 2.01
C ASP A 468 45.72 7.38 3.45
N GLU A 469 46.94 7.77 3.79
CA GLU A 469 47.29 8.03 5.20
C GLU A 469 46.21 8.96 5.74
N ALA A 470 45.38 8.39 6.61
CA ALA A 470 44.22 9.03 7.18
C ALA A 470 44.59 10.32 7.94
N GLU A 471 44.00 11.44 7.50
CA GLU A 471 43.61 12.53 8.40
C GLU A 471 42.46 12.10 9.33
#